data_AF-A0A534VAK5-F1
#
_entry.id   AF-A0A534VAK5-F1
#
_cell.length_a   1.000
_cell.length_b   1.000
_cell.length_c   1.000
_cell.angle_alpha   90.00
_cell.angle_beta   90.00
_cell.angle_gamma   90.00
#
_symmetry.space_group_name_H-M   'P 1'
#
loop_
_entity.id
_entity.type
_entity.pdbx_description
1 polymer ?
#
loop_
_entity_poly.entity_id
_entity_poly.type
_entity_poly.pdbx_seq_one_letter_code
_entity_poly.pdbx_strand_id
1 'polypeptide(L)'
;MRRRLAARALGLGLAIVVAIGTPARAVDERELGRRFLLAARAELPIVQDPVVAGYVERIGEKLVAVLGPQSFDYRFYVVQHPALNAFAVPGGYVFVFSGLLARVNTDDELAGVLAHEIGHVSGHHLLRQQKEGQVWTAAALLGLLVSAVNPVLGAAGIAAAETAQLKYSREFEQEADYLGLRYASEAGYDPHALGAFFKELLADQRINSAGVPAYMLTHPLTEDRVANVATAITSQHLKTPAGRPASGTELPEAQAVARGIAEPADVVIARYRRMADEKPEDAERQFLLGRVYQTVGQLEAARTALERCRALGGLDGRVERPLGTVYVALKKPAEAREALGRYLAKHPEDGWSHLQLGKALA
;
A
#
# COMPACT_ATOMS: atom_id res chain seq x y z
N MET A 1 -45.99 -26.94 65.95
CA MET A 1 -45.23 -26.16 66.95
C MET A 1 -43.91 -25.69 66.35
N ARG A 2 -43.61 -24.39 66.52
CA ARG A 2 -42.58 -23.59 65.83
C ARG A 2 -41.16 -24.18 65.96
N ARG A 3 -40.46 -24.34 64.82
CA ARG A 3 -39.01 -24.62 64.76
C ARG A 3 -38.22 -23.30 64.77
N ARG A 4 -37.04 -23.39 65.41
CA ARG A 4 -36.17 -22.31 65.86
C ARG A 4 -35.51 -21.52 64.72
N LEU A 5 -35.38 -20.22 64.93
CA LEU A 5 -34.53 -19.28 64.20
C LEU A 5 -33.05 -19.60 64.46
N ALA A 6 -32.25 -19.67 63.40
CA ALA A 6 -30.81 -19.45 63.44
C ALA A 6 -30.40 -18.79 62.12
N ALA A 7 -30.42 -17.45 62.10
CA ALA A 7 -29.83 -16.67 61.02
C ALA A 7 -28.31 -16.62 61.25
N ARG A 8 -27.53 -17.19 60.34
CA ARG A 8 -26.09 -16.95 60.21
C ARG A 8 -25.84 -16.21 58.91
N ALA A 9 -25.20 -15.06 59.06
CA ALA A 9 -24.82 -14.13 58.02
C ALA A 9 -23.79 -14.72 57.05
N LEU A 10 -23.93 -14.38 55.76
CA LEU A 10 -22.81 -14.27 54.84
C LEU A 10 -23.00 -12.96 54.06
N GLY A 11 -22.39 -11.88 54.56
CA GLY A 11 -22.16 -10.68 53.78
C GLY A 11 -20.99 -10.97 52.83
N LEU A 12 -21.28 -11.10 51.53
CA LEU A 12 -20.25 -11.20 50.50
C LEU A 12 -19.70 -9.79 50.26
N GLY A 13 -18.64 -9.43 51.00
CA GLY A 13 -17.87 -8.22 50.74
C GLY A 13 -17.14 -8.36 49.41
N LEU A 14 -17.59 -7.63 48.39
CA LEU A 14 -16.89 -7.51 47.12
C LEU A 14 -15.63 -6.66 47.35
N ALA A 15 -14.48 -7.31 47.53
CA ALA A 15 -13.19 -6.62 47.57
C ALA A 15 -12.87 -6.10 46.16
N ILE A 16 -13.06 -4.79 45.96
CA ILE A 16 -12.51 -4.08 44.80
C ILE A 16 -10.99 -4.05 45.01
N VAL A 17 -10.28 -4.93 44.30
CA VAL A 17 -8.85 -4.80 44.12
C VAL A 17 -8.63 -3.64 43.16
N VAL A 18 -8.35 -2.46 43.70
CA VAL A 18 -7.73 -1.38 42.93
C VAL A 18 -6.32 -1.85 42.62
N ALA A 19 -6.13 -2.41 41.43
CA ALA A 19 -4.80 -2.64 40.89
C ALA A 19 -4.14 -1.28 40.72
N ILE A 20 -3.22 -0.95 41.64
CA ILE A 20 -2.31 0.18 41.50
C ILE A 20 -1.50 -0.12 40.24
N GLY A 21 -1.82 0.58 39.16
CA GLY A 21 -1.21 0.37 37.86
C GLY A 21 0.30 0.50 37.96
N THR A 22 1.01 -0.58 37.66
CA THR A 22 2.39 -0.49 37.20
C THR A 22 2.44 0.49 36.04
N PRO A 23 3.39 1.45 35.99
CA PRO A 23 3.50 2.34 34.84
C PRO A 23 3.56 1.48 33.58
N ALA A 24 2.67 1.74 32.63
CA ALA A 24 2.59 0.99 31.39
C ALA A 24 4.00 0.93 30.78
N ARG A 25 4.53 -0.29 30.65
CA ARG A 25 5.79 -0.53 29.94
C ARG A 25 5.67 0.15 28.58
N ALA A 26 6.64 1.01 28.23
CA ALA A 26 6.63 1.72 26.95
C ALA A 26 6.26 0.74 25.83
N VAL A 27 5.25 1.08 25.05
CA VAL A 27 4.76 0.23 23.96
C VAL A 27 5.92 0.04 22.98
N ASP A 28 6.39 -1.20 22.84
CA ASP A 28 7.41 -1.53 21.84
C ASP A 28 6.75 -1.47 20.47
N GLU A 29 7.12 -0.47 19.66
CA GLU A 29 6.57 -0.26 18.32
C GLU A 29 6.72 -1.49 17.44
N ARG A 30 7.84 -2.23 17.60
CA ARG A 30 8.07 -3.44 16.83
C ARG A 30 7.04 -4.50 17.15
N GLU A 31 6.72 -4.69 18.42
CA GLU A 31 5.71 -5.68 18.84
C GLU A 31 4.30 -5.24 18.45
N LEU A 32 3.98 -3.95 18.59
CA LEU A 32 2.69 -3.40 18.16
C LEU A 32 2.48 -3.61 16.65
N GLY A 33 3.47 -3.23 15.83
CA GLY A 33 3.45 -3.42 14.39
C GLY A 33 3.39 -4.88 13.97
N ARG A 34 4.17 -5.75 14.63
CA ARG A 34 4.18 -7.19 14.35
C ARG A 34 2.80 -7.82 14.62
N ARG A 35 2.17 -7.48 15.74
CA ARG A 35 0.80 -7.95 16.06
C ARG A 35 -0.21 -7.45 15.04
N PHE A 36 -0.09 -6.18 14.64
CA PHE A 36 -0.94 -5.62 13.59
C PHE A 36 -0.78 -6.41 12.30
N LEU A 37 0.45 -6.61 11.81
CA LEU A 37 0.70 -7.32 10.55
C LEU A 37 0.12 -8.74 10.56
N LEU A 38 0.29 -9.49 11.67
CA LEU A 38 -0.23 -10.85 11.79
C LEU A 38 -1.75 -10.88 11.63
N ALA A 39 -2.46 -9.93 12.24
CA ALA A 39 -3.91 -9.84 12.14
C ALA A 39 -4.35 -9.27 10.77
N ALA A 40 -3.65 -8.26 10.26
CA ALA A 40 -3.88 -7.66 8.95
C ALA A 40 -3.78 -8.68 7.80
N ARG A 41 -2.84 -9.64 7.87
CA ARG A 41 -2.73 -10.71 6.87
C ARG A 41 -3.93 -11.66 6.84
N ALA A 42 -4.69 -11.75 7.94
CA ALA A 42 -5.90 -12.58 8.00
C ALA A 42 -7.14 -11.84 7.49
N GLU A 43 -7.22 -10.53 7.72
CA GLU A 43 -8.42 -9.73 7.47
C GLU A 43 -8.35 -8.90 6.18
N LEU A 44 -7.16 -8.51 5.72
CA LEU A 44 -6.99 -7.63 4.57
C LEU A 44 -6.63 -8.42 3.31
N PRO A 45 -7.18 -8.02 2.15
CA PRO A 45 -6.81 -8.62 0.88
C PRO A 45 -5.44 -8.08 0.42
N ILE A 46 -4.35 -8.62 0.95
CA ILE A 46 -2.97 -8.23 0.59
C ILE A 46 -2.63 -8.78 -0.80
N VAL A 47 -2.26 -7.90 -1.73
CA VAL A 47 -1.84 -8.23 -3.08
C VAL A 47 -0.54 -9.04 -3.03
N GLN A 48 -0.57 -10.23 -3.63
CA GLN A 48 0.58 -11.15 -3.72
C GLN A 48 1.29 -11.11 -5.08
N ASP A 49 0.84 -10.26 -6.02
CA ASP A 49 1.50 -10.13 -7.31
C ASP A 49 2.90 -9.54 -7.09
N PRO A 50 3.97 -10.29 -7.41
CA PRO A 50 5.33 -9.89 -7.09
C PRO A 50 5.80 -8.67 -7.90
N VAL A 51 5.15 -8.35 -9.02
CA VAL A 51 5.47 -7.13 -9.78
C VAL A 51 5.00 -5.91 -9.01
N VAL A 52 3.74 -5.91 -8.56
CA VAL A 52 3.16 -4.79 -7.82
C VAL A 52 3.81 -4.65 -6.45
N ALA A 53 3.95 -5.75 -5.72
CA ALA A 53 4.61 -5.75 -4.41
C ALA A 53 6.07 -5.29 -4.53
N GLY A 54 6.83 -5.86 -5.48
CA GLY A 54 8.23 -5.48 -5.70
C GLY A 54 8.41 -4.04 -6.18
N TYR A 55 7.48 -3.51 -6.99
CA TYR A 55 7.53 -2.11 -7.44
C TYR A 55 7.41 -1.13 -6.28
N VAL A 56 6.44 -1.34 -5.39
CA VAL A 56 6.26 -0.51 -4.19
C VAL A 56 7.44 -0.70 -3.23
N GLU A 57 7.91 -1.94 -3.04
CA GLU A 57 9.05 -2.25 -2.20
C GLU A 57 10.33 -1.56 -2.69
N ARG A 58 10.65 -1.60 -3.98
CA ARG A 58 11.84 -0.92 -4.55
C ARG A 58 11.84 0.58 -4.30
N ILE A 59 10.70 1.25 -4.47
CA ILE A 59 10.58 2.69 -4.19
C ILE A 59 10.75 2.94 -2.69
N GLY A 60 10.07 2.14 -1.87
CA GLY A 60 10.15 2.21 -0.41
C GLY A 60 11.56 2.00 0.14
N GLU A 61 12.27 0.97 -0.32
CA GLU A 61 13.66 0.68 0.07
C GLU A 61 14.61 1.82 -0.28
N LYS A 62 14.43 2.42 -1.48
CA LYS A 62 15.23 3.56 -1.90
C LYS A 62 15.01 4.80 -1.03
N LEU A 63 13.77 5.01 -0.54
CA LEU A 63 13.47 6.04 0.45
C LEU A 63 14.08 5.71 1.82
N VAL A 64 13.96 4.45 2.27
CA VAL A 64 14.49 4.01 3.57
C VAL A 64 16.02 4.09 3.63
N ALA A 65 16.70 3.91 2.50
CA ALA A 65 18.15 4.00 2.41
C ALA A 65 18.74 5.37 2.83
N VAL A 66 17.95 6.45 2.81
CA VAL A 66 18.41 7.81 3.18
C VAL A 66 18.02 8.24 4.59
N LEU A 67 17.25 7.43 5.33
CA LEU A 67 16.76 7.77 6.67
C LEU A 67 17.86 7.80 7.76
N GLY A 68 19.02 7.20 7.49
CA GLY A 68 20.03 6.91 8.52
C GLY A 68 19.61 5.75 9.45
N PRO A 69 20.28 5.55 10.60
CA PRO A 69 19.99 4.44 11.50
C PRO A 69 18.54 4.44 12.01
N GLN A 70 17.83 3.34 11.82
CA GLN A 70 16.45 3.16 12.27
C GLN A 70 16.35 2.11 13.38
N SER A 71 15.31 2.21 14.22
CA SER A 71 15.09 1.27 15.32
C SER A 71 14.38 -0.03 14.88
N PHE A 72 13.94 -0.10 13.62
CA PHE A 72 13.25 -1.25 13.02
C PHE A 72 13.41 -1.21 11.49
N ASP A 73 13.15 -2.37 10.88
CA ASP A 73 13.13 -2.50 9.42
C ASP A 73 11.79 -2.05 8.85
N TYR A 74 11.83 -1.46 7.66
CA TYR A 74 10.63 -1.07 6.92
C TYR A 74 10.14 -2.20 6.02
N ARG A 75 8.83 -2.34 5.89
CA ARG A 75 8.19 -3.30 5.00
C ARG A 75 6.97 -2.68 4.33
N PHE A 76 6.83 -2.92 3.04
CA PHE A 76 5.80 -2.32 2.21
C PHE A 76 4.80 -3.37 1.75
N TYR A 77 3.52 -3.03 1.80
CA TYR A 77 2.43 -3.92 1.40
C TYR A 77 1.44 -3.20 0.51
N VAL A 78 0.81 -3.94 -0.39
CA VAL A 78 -0.27 -3.42 -1.22
C VAL A 78 -1.57 -4.10 -0.80
N VAL A 79 -2.59 -3.30 -0.50
CA VAL A 79 -3.93 -3.76 -0.15
C VAL A 79 -4.82 -3.60 -1.37
N GLN A 80 -5.55 -4.65 -1.74
CA GLN A 80 -6.59 -4.58 -2.76
C GLN A 80 -7.75 -3.73 -2.26
N HIS A 81 -7.78 -2.47 -2.70
CA HIS A 81 -8.84 -1.54 -2.41
C HIS A 81 -8.86 -0.42 -3.47
N PRO A 82 -10.04 -0.02 -3.98
CA PRO A 82 -10.13 0.97 -5.06
C PRO A 82 -9.91 2.42 -4.60
N ALA A 83 -9.97 2.70 -3.29
CA ALA A 83 -9.76 4.05 -2.79
C ALA A 83 -8.29 4.50 -2.90
N LEU A 84 -8.12 5.80 -3.04
CA LEU A 84 -6.83 6.48 -2.99
C LEU A 84 -6.41 6.59 -1.53
N ASN A 85 -5.55 5.69 -1.08
CA ASN A 85 -5.02 5.76 0.27
C ASN A 85 -3.65 5.08 0.40
N ALA A 86 -2.91 5.52 1.41
CA ALA A 86 -1.76 4.86 1.97
C ALA A 86 -1.80 5.10 3.49
N PHE A 87 -1.16 4.24 4.27
CA PHE A 87 -1.05 4.46 5.71
C PHE A 87 0.14 3.68 6.24
N ALA A 88 0.67 4.13 7.37
CA ALA A 88 1.66 3.39 8.12
C ALA A 88 1.20 3.07 9.54
N VAL A 89 1.76 1.98 10.09
CA VAL A 89 1.61 1.59 11.49
C VAL A 89 2.99 1.46 12.15
N PRO A 90 3.06 1.47 13.49
CA PRO A 90 4.35 1.46 14.19
C PRO A 90 5.21 0.25 13.82
N GLY A 91 6.52 0.39 13.91
CA GLY A 91 7.46 -0.70 13.62
C GLY A 91 7.78 -0.90 12.13
N GLY A 92 7.57 0.13 11.29
CA GLY A 92 8.06 0.15 9.90
C GLY A 92 7.11 -0.43 8.85
N TYR A 93 5.86 -0.72 9.18
CA TYR A 93 4.93 -1.31 8.22
C TYR A 93 4.14 -0.22 7.49
N VAL A 94 4.34 -0.12 6.18
CA VAL A 94 3.68 0.85 5.30
C VAL A 94 2.80 0.09 4.31
N PHE A 95 1.59 0.59 4.11
CA PHE A 95 0.58 -0.02 3.27
C PHE A 95 0.07 0.97 2.23
N VAL A 96 -0.11 0.52 1.00
CA VAL A 96 -0.63 1.32 -0.10
C VAL A 96 -1.85 0.63 -0.70
N PHE A 97 -2.91 1.37 -0.97
CA PHE A 97 -4.07 0.81 -1.66
C PHE A 97 -3.82 0.74 -3.16
N SER A 98 -4.28 -0.34 -3.80
CA SER A 98 -4.18 -0.51 -5.26
C SER A 98 -4.79 0.65 -6.05
N GLY A 99 -5.83 1.31 -5.52
CA GLY A 99 -6.42 2.51 -6.11
C GLY A 99 -5.45 3.69 -6.21
N LEU A 100 -4.55 3.85 -5.22
CA LEU A 100 -3.49 4.86 -5.27
C LEU A 100 -2.49 4.55 -6.38
N LEU A 101 -2.00 3.30 -6.44
CA LEU A 101 -1.09 2.86 -7.50
C LEU A 101 -1.69 3.01 -8.89
N ALA A 102 -2.99 2.74 -9.04
CA ALA A 102 -3.70 2.92 -10.30
C ALA A 102 -3.74 4.38 -10.75
N ARG A 103 -3.66 5.37 -9.84
CA ARG A 103 -3.94 6.78 -10.13
C ARG A 103 -2.70 7.68 -10.24
N VAL A 104 -1.62 7.38 -9.50
CA VAL A 104 -0.39 8.20 -9.55
C VAL A 104 0.11 8.37 -10.98
N ASN A 105 0.57 9.55 -11.35
CA ASN A 105 1.06 9.84 -12.70
C ASN A 105 2.54 9.47 -12.87
N THR A 106 3.30 9.49 -11.76
CA THR A 106 4.75 9.29 -11.78
C THR A 106 5.24 8.44 -10.63
N ASP A 107 6.46 7.90 -10.77
CA ASP A 107 7.15 7.26 -9.63
C ASP A 107 7.40 8.28 -8.51
N ASP A 108 7.62 9.55 -8.87
CA ASP A 108 7.84 10.63 -7.89
C ASP A 108 6.60 10.88 -7.02
N GLU A 109 5.39 10.80 -7.58
CA GLU A 109 4.16 10.96 -6.80
C GLU A 109 3.98 9.82 -5.79
N LEU A 110 4.17 8.57 -6.23
CA LEU A 110 4.14 7.42 -5.32
C LEU A 110 5.24 7.53 -4.26
N ALA A 111 6.45 7.91 -4.65
CA ALA A 111 7.55 8.11 -3.72
C ALA A 111 7.25 9.23 -2.72
N GLY A 112 6.62 10.32 -3.14
CA GLY A 112 6.19 11.40 -2.25
C GLY A 112 5.19 10.94 -1.19
N VAL A 113 4.17 10.17 -1.60
CA VAL A 113 3.19 9.59 -0.67
C VAL A 113 3.87 8.59 0.29
N LEU A 114 4.71 7.70 -0.22
CA LEU A 114 5.44 6.74 0.63
C LEU A 114 6.41 7.45 1.59
N ALA A 115 7.08 8.51 1.15
CA ALA A 115 7.98 9.30 1.98
C ALA A 115 7.23 10.04 3.09
N HIS A 116 6.02 10.51 2.81
CA HIS A 116 5.11 11.07 3.82
C HIS A 116 4.74 10.04 4.89
N GLU A 117 4.33 8.83 4.49
CA GLU A 117 4.04 7.73 5.42
C GLU A 117 5.28 7.33 6.24
N ILE A 118 6.45 7.27 5.61
CA ILE A 118 7.73 7.04 6.29
C ILE A 118 8.04 8.18 7.28
N GLY A 119 7.67 9.42 6.95
CA GLY A 119 7.71 10.58 7.84
C GLY A 119 6.92 10.34 9.13
N HIS A 120 5.68 9.85 9.03
CA HIS A 120 4.87 9.48 10.20
C HIS A 120 5.54 8.42 11.09
N VAL A 121 6.13 7.40 10.47
CA VAL A 121 6.79 6.31 11.19
C VAL A 121 8.09 6.77 11.84
N SER A 122 8.95 7.47 11.11
CA SER A 122 10.24 7.97 11.62
C SER A 122 10.07 9.05 12.68
N GLY A 123 9.00 9.86 12.60
CA GLY A 123 8.61 10.81 13.63
C GLY A 123 7.93 10.17 14.85
N HIS A 124 7.66 8.86 14.83
CA HIS A 124 6.94 8.13 15.88
C HIS A 124 5.55 8.72 16.19
N HIS A 125 4.84 9.23 15.18
CA HIS A 125 3.64 10.06 15.37
C HIS A 125 2.55 9.33 16.17
N LEU A 126 2.30 8.04 15.89
CA LEU A 126 1.33 7.25 16.64
C LEU A 126 1.72 7.06 18.12
N LEU A 127 3.01 6.86 18.44
CA LEU A 127 3.43 6.79 19.84
C LEU A 127 3.36 8.15 20.55
N ARG A 128 3.65 9.24 19.86
CA ARG A 128 3.52 10.59 20.44
C ARG A 128 2.06 10.92 20.71
N GLN A 129 1.15 10.57 19.80
CA GLN A 129 -0.30 10.59 20.05
C GLN A 129 -0.69 9.75 21.27
N GLN A 130 -0.04 8.59 21.49
CA GLN A 130 -0.34 7.81 22.69
C GLN A 130 0.02 8.54 23.98
N LYS A 131 1.13 9.28 23.98
CA LYS A 131 1.54 10.10 25.13
C LYS A 131 0.60 11.27 25.38
N GLU A 132 -0.12 11.73 24.36
CA GLU A 132 -1.16 12.77 24.43
C GLU A 132 -2.53 12.23 24.89
N GLY A 133 -2.62 10.92 25.20
CA GLY A 133 -3.80 10.31 25.80
C GLY A 133 -4.62 9.41 24.87
N GLN A 134 -4.23 9.25 23.61
CA GLN A 134 -4.83 8.23 22.73
C GLN A 134 -4.26 6.85 23.06
N VAL A 135 -5.02 5.77 22.87
CA VAL A 135 -4.52 4.40 23.11
C VAL A 135 -4.64 3.58 21.85
N TRP A 136 -3.51 3.42 21.16
CA TRP A 136 -3.42 2.56 19.97
C TRP A 136 -3.08 1.12 20.36
N THR A 137 -3.96 0.18 20.02
CA THR A 137 -3.67 -1.26 20.06
C THR A 137 -3.69 -1.82 18.64
N ALA A 138 -3.05 -2.97 18.42
CA ALA A 138 -3.08 -3.63 17.10
C ALA A 138 -4.53 -3.88 16.64
N ALA A 139 -5.42 -4.28 17.56
CA ALA A 139 -6.83 -4.50 17.29
C ALA A 139 -7.56 -3.20 16.93
N ALA A 140 -7.28 -2.09 17.63
CA ALA A 140 -7.87 -0.79 17.31
C ALA A 140 -7.44 -0.29 15.92
N LEU A 141 -6.14 -0.35 15.62
CA LEU A 141 -5.60 0.01 14.31
C LEU A 141 -6.23 -0.85 13.19
N LEU A 142 -6.36 -2.16 13.42
CA LEU A 142 -6.96 -3.07 12.46
C LEU A 142 -8.45 -2.77 12.25
N GLY A 143 -9.21 -2.52 13.32
CA GLY A 143 -10.63 -2.20 13.23
C GLY A 143 -10.90 -0.95 12.39
N LEU A 144 -10.04 0.06 12.49
CA LEU A 144 -10.13 1.27 11.66
C LEU A 144 -9.87 0.98 10.19
N LEU A 145 -8.85 0.17 9.92
CA LEU A 145 -8.50 -0.18 8.56
C LEU A 145 -9.54 -1.08 7.90
N VAL A 146 -10.05 -2.09 8.60
CA VAL A 146 -11.14 -2.96 8.10
C VAL A 146 -12.38 -2.13 7.82
N SER A 147 -12.70 -1.14 8.66
CA SER A 147 -13.80 -0.21 8.43
C SER A 147 -13.59 0.66 7.19
N ALA A 148 -12.34 1.07 6.90
CA ALA A 148 -12.00 1.83 5.71
C ALA A 148 -12.04 0.98 4.42
N VAL A 149 -11.73 -0.31 4.51
CA VAL A 149 -11.77 -1.28 3.39
C VAL A 149 -13.17 -1.79 3.12
N ASN A 150 -13.97 -1.99 4.18
CA ASN A 150 -15.35 -2.46 4.08
C ASN A 150 -16.22 -1.78 5.16
N PRO A 151 -16.93 -0.68 4.78
CA PRO A 151 -17.76 0.06 5.71
C PRO A 151 -18.89 -0.77 6.36
N VAL A 152 -19.35 -1.83 5.68
CA VAL A 152 -20.39 -2.75 6.19
C VAL A 152 -19.85 -3.68 7.27
N LEU A 153 -18.60 -4.13 7.16
CA LEU A 153 -17.95 -4.95 8.20
C LEU A 153 -17.49 -4.12 9.40
N GLY A 154 -17.20 -2.83 9.19
CA GLY A 154 -16.99 -1.86 10.27
C GLY A 154 -18.26 -1.52 11.07
N ALA A 155 -19.44 -1.97 10.60
CA ALA A 155 -20.72 -1.49 11.09
C ALA A 155 -21.06 -1.84 12.54
N ALA A 156 -20.49 -2.93 13.05
CA ALA A 156 -20.65 -3.33 14.44
C ALA A 156 -19.98 -2.35 15.45
N GLY A 157 -19.21 -1.37 14.97
CA GLY A 157 -18.53 -0.34 15.77
C GLY A 157 -18.93 1.11 15.46
N ILE A 158 -19.97 1.36 14.64
CA ILE A 158 -20.24 2.68 14.01
C ILE A 158 -20.41 3.85 15.00
N ALA A 159 -20.92 3.64 16.21
CA ALA A 159 -21.02 4.74 17.17
C ALA A 159 -19.65 5.26 17.67
N ALA A 160 -18.59 4.46 17.55
CA ALA A 160 -17.21 4.86 17.84
C ALA A 160 -16.41 5.22 16.58
N ALA A 161 -16.87 4.84 15.38
CA ALA A 161 -16.08 4.96 14.15
C ALA A 161 -15.91 6.40 13.66
N GLU A 162 -16.86 7.31 13.91
CA GLU A 162 -16.71 8.74 13.54
C GLU A 162 -15.64 9.44 14.40
N THR A 163 -15.50 9.05 15.66
CA THR A 163 -14.48 9.56 16.61
C THR A 163 -13.18 8.77 16.59
N ALA A 164 -13.17 7.54 16.08
CA ALA A 164 -12.01 6.67 16.10
C ALA A 164 -11.15 6.74 14.82
N GLN A 165 -11.52 7.51 13.80
CA GLN A 165 -10.68 7.68 12.60
C GLN A 165 -9.24 8.05 12.99
N LEU A 166 -8.24 7.35 12.43
CA LEU A 166 -6.84 7.76 12.51
C LEU A 166 -6.74 9.13 11.85
N LYS A 167 -6.63 10.17 12.67
CA LYS A 167 -6.41 11.54 12.22
C LYS A 167 -5.18 12.05 12.91
N TYR A 168 -4.16 12.36 12.14
CA TYR A 168 -2.99 13.02 12.68
C TYR A 168 -3.29 14.50 12.97
N SER A 169 -2.58 15.05 13.96
CA SER A 169 -2.66 16.48 14.24
C SER A 169 -2.05 17.28 13.08
N ARG A 170 -2.40 18.56 13.00
CA ARG A 170 -1.86 19.46 11.97
C ARG A 170 -0.33 19.54 12.07
N GLU A 171 0.20 19.49 13.28
CA GLU A 171 1.63 19.51 13.58
C GLU A 171 2.31 18.24 13.05
N PHE A 172 1.71 17.07 13.25
CA PHE A 172 2.25 15.80 12.77
C PHE A 172 2.17 15.66 11.24
N GLU A 173 1.12 16.18 10.60
CA GLU A 173 1.06 16.26 9.14
C GLU A 173 2.16 17.18 8.58
N GLN A 174 2.39 18.34 9.20
CA GLN A 174 3.46 19.26 8.77
C GLN A 174 4.85 18.67 8.96
N GLU A 175 5.09 17.95 10.06
CA GLU A 175 6.36 17.25 10.28
C GLU A 175 6.57 16.11 9.29
N ALA A 176 5.51 15.33 8.99
CA ALA A 176 5.56 14.27 8.00
C ALA A 176 5.82 14.82 6.58
N ASP A 177 5.15 15.92 6.20
CA ASP A 177 5.42 16.64 4.94
C ASP A 177 6.89 17.08 4.89
N TYR A 178 7.40 17.73 5.95
CA TYR A 178 8.76 18.26 6.01
C TYR A 178 9.83 17.15 5.88
N LEU A 179 9.68 16.07 6.65
CA LEU A 179 10.59 14.92 6.62
C LEU A 179 10.48 14.15 5.31
N GLY A 180 9.26 13.89 4.84
CA GLY A 180 8.99 13.14 3.62
C GLY A 180 9.58 13.81 2.38
N LEU A 181 9.45 15.14 2.26
CA LEU A 181 10.06 15.90 1.16
C LEU A 181 11.58 15.74 1.14
N ARG A 182 12.23 15.77 2.31
CA ARG A 182 13.67 15.55 2.45
C ARG A 182 14.05 14.14 2.01
N TYR A 183 13.36 13.12 2.52
CA TYR A 183 13.64 11.73 2.17
C TYR A 183 13.45 11.47 0.67
N ALA A 184 12.39 12.01 0.07
CA ALA A 184 12.16 11.93 -1.37
C ALA A 184 13.32 12.57 -2.14
N SER A 185 13.72 13.80 -1.79
CA SER A 185 14.81 14.51 -2.47
C SER A 185 16.17 13.81 -2.31
N GLU A 186 16.52 13.36 -1.11
CA GLU A 186 17.77 12.65 -0.84
C GLU A 186 17.83 11.28 -1.52
N ALA A 187 16.69 10.59 -1.61
CA ALA A 187 16.54 9.38 -2.42
C ALA A 187 16.59 9.68 -3.93
N GLY A 188 16.57 10.95 -4.33
CA GLY A 188 16.66 11.37 -5.72
C GLY A 188 15.33 11.30 -6.47
N TYR A 189 14.20 11.43 -5.77
CA TYR A 189 12.89 11.71 -6.35
C TYR A 189 12.63 13.23 -6.37
N ASP A 190 11.64 13.65 -7.15
CA ASP A 190 11.21 15.04 -7.23
C ASP A 190 10.43 15.45 -5.97
N PRO A 191 10.96 16.35 -5.12
CA PRO A 191 10.24 16.78 -3.93
C PRO A 191 8.96 17.57 -4.26
N HIS A 192 8.79 18.07 -5.48
CA HIS A 192 7.56 18.76 -5.87
C HIS A 192 6.37 17.81 -6.06
N ALA A 193 6.60 16.50 -6.22
CA ALA A 193 5.56 15.55 -6.60
C ALA A 193 4.50 15.32 -5.51
N LEU A 194 4.88 15.38 -4.22
CA LEU A 194 3.88 15.30 -3.14
C LEU A 194 2.90 16.49 -3.19
N GLY A 195 3.42 17.69 -3.46
CA GLY A 195 2.60 18.88 -3.64
C GLY A 195 1.72 18.82 -4.91
N ALA A 196 2.19 18.17 -5.97
CA ALA A 196 1.39 17.90 -7.17
C ALA A 196 0.23 16.94 -6.84
N PHE A 197 0.52 15.82 -6.18
CA PHE A 197 -0.48 14.85 -5.72
C PHE A 197 -1.55 15.50 -4.83
N PHE A 198 -1.15 16.34 -3.86
CA PHE A 198 -2.11 17.08 -3.03
C PHE A 198 -3.03 18.01 -3.84
N LYS A 199 -2.51 18.69 -4.87
CA LYS A 199 -3.34 19.53 -5.74
C LYS A 199 -4.37 18.70 -6.50
N GLU A 200 -4.01 17.49 -6.92
CA GLU A 200 -4.97 16.57 -7.56
C GLU A 200 -6.07 16.15 -6.60
N LEU A 201 -5.75 15.79 -5.36
CA LEU A 201 -6.76 15.44 -4.36
C LEU A 201 -7.73 16.59 -4.08
N LEU A 202 -7.22 17.83 -3.97
CA LEU A 202 -8.07 19.01 -3.81
C LEU A 202 -8.93 19.27 -5.04
N ALA A 203 -8.42 19.03 -6.25
CA ALA A 203 -9.19 19.15 -7.48
C ALA A 203 -10.31 18.09 -7.54
N ASP A 204 -10.01 16.84 -7.18
CA ASP A 204 -10.99 15.74 -7.12
C ASP A 204 -12.09 16.05 -6.10
N GLN A 205 -11.74 16.59 -4.93
CA GLN A 205 -12.72 17.02 -3.92
C GLN A 205 -13.59 18.18 -4.41
N ARG A 206 -13.05 19.14 -5.17
CA ARG A 206 -13.84 20.25 -5.74
C ARG A 206 -14.82 19.78 -6.82
N ILE A 207 -14.43 18.77 -7.61
CA ILE A 207 -15.28 18.19 -8.66
C ILE A 207 -16.37 17.30 -8.03
N ASN A 208 -16.02 16.56 -6.99
CA ASN A 208 -16.93 15.67 -6.27
C ASN A 208 -17.02 16.05 -4.78
N SER A 209 -17.69 17.16 -4.48
CA SER A 209 -17.81 17.68 -3.10
C SER A 209 -18.49 16.71 -2.13
N ALA A 210 -19.26 15.74 -2.63
CA ALA A 210 -19.90 14.70 -1.84
C ALA A 210 -18.96 13.52 -1.50
N GLY A 211 -17.86 13.35 -2.22
CA GLY A 211 -16.89 12.27 -2.03
C GLY A 211 -15.51 12.81 -1.67
N VAL A 212 -15.22 12.91 -0.37
CA VAL A 212 -13.87 13.23 0.10
C VAL A 212 -12.95 12.03 -0.18
N PRO A 213 -11.80 12.22 -0.86
CA PRO A 213 -10.83 11.14 -1.07
C PRO A 213 -10.42 10.47 0.24
N ALA A 214 -10.31 9.15 0.27
CA ALA A 214 -10.01 8.39 1.49
C ALA A 214 -8.71 8.84 2.18
N TYR A 215 -7.69 9.18 1.40
CA TYR A 215 -6.45 9.79 1.90
C TYR A 215 -6.72 11.03 2.77
N MET A 216 -7.61 11.93 2.34
CA MET A 216 -7.93 13.16 3.06
C MET A 216 -8.71 12.95 4.37
N LEU A 217 -9.32 11.77 4.56
CA LEU A 217 -10.02 11.44 5.81
C LEU A 217 -9.04 11.14 6.94
N THR A 218 -7.87 10.59 6.59
CA THR A 218 -6.80 10.21 7.53
C THR A 218 -5.68 11.25 7.62
N HIS A 219 -5.43 11.93 6.49
CA HIS A 219 -4.47 13.01 6.33
C HIS A 219 -5.21 14.30 5.91
N PRO A 220 -5.78 15.07 6.86
CA PRO A 220 -6.50 16.29 6.54
C PRO A 220 -5.65 17.23 5.67
N LEU A 221 -6.12 17.48 4.45
CA LEU A 221 -5.42 18.29 3.47
C LEU A 221 -6.06 19.67 3.36
N THR A 222 -5.22 20.70 3.42
CA THR A 222 -5.63 22.11 3.33
C THR A 222 -4.80 22.83 2.27
N GLU A 223 -5.29 23.98 1.79
CA GLU A 223 -4.52 24.83 0.88
C GLU A 223 -3.20 25.31 1.53
N ASP A 224 -3.21 25.54 2.84
CA ASP A 224 -1.99 25.86 3.62
C ASP A 224 -0.93 24.75 3.51
N ARG A 225 -1.33 23.47 3.59
CA ARG A 225 -0.37 22.36 3.46
C ARG A 225 0.27 22.32 2.08
N VAL A 226 -0.53 22.56 1.04
CA VAL A 226 -0.01 22.65 -0.34
C VAL A 226 0.97 23.82 -0.48
N ALA A 227 0.68 24.98 0.12
CA ALA A 227 1.60 26.12 0.13
C ALA A 227 2.88 25.81 0.93
N ASN A 228 2.76 25.13 2.06
CA ASN A 228 3.89 24.76 2.91
C ASN A 228 4.87 23.81 2.23
N VAL A 229 4.43 22.97 1.30
CA VAL A 229 5.35 22.13 0.50
C VAL A 229 6.38 22.99 -0.23
N ALA A 230 5.96 24.06 -0.91
CA ALA A 230 6.89 24.93 -1.63
C ALA A 230 7.87 25.66 -0.69
N THR A 231 7.38 26.09 0.47
CA THR A 231 8.20 26.70 1.53
C THR A 231 9.22 25.70 2.09
N ALA A 232 8.80 24.46 2.36
CA ALA A 232 9.66 23.40 2.87
C ALA A 232 10.77 23.06 1.87
N ILE A 233 10.44 22.91 0.58
CA ILE A 233 11.42 22.67 -0.49
C ILE A 233 12.48 23.78 -0.53
N THR A 234 12.04 25.03 -0.49
CA THR A 234 12.95 26.18 -0.55
C THR A 234 13.83 26.27 0.70
N SER A 235 13.24 26.16 1.90
CA SER A 235 13.97 26.26 3.17
C SER A 235 14.98 25.15 3.39
N GLN A 236 14.66 23.93 2.94
CA GLN A 236 15.54 22.77 3.01
C GLN A 236 16.52 22.68 1.84
N HIS A 237 16.45 23.61 0.87
CA HIS A 237 17.27 23.62 -0.36
C HIS A 237 17.18 22.30 -1.15
N LEU A 238 15.98 21.68 -1.16
CA LEU A 238 15.75 20.40 -1.82
C LEU A 238 15.82 20.57 -3.33
N LYS A 239 16.30 19.53 -4.01
CA LYS A 239 16.51 19.54 -5.46
C LYS A 239 16.03 18.26 -6.09
N THR A 240 15.48 18.41 -7.28
CA THR A 240 15.23 17.29 -8.20
C THR A 240 16.53 16.96 -8.93
N PRO A 241 16.99 15.70 -8.94
CA PRO A 241 18.18 15.33 -9.70
C PRO A 241 18.00 15.61 -11.20
N ALA A 242 19.00 16.24 -11.82
CA ALA A 242 18.95 16.58 -13.24
C ALA A 242 18.96 15.34 -14.14
N GLY A 243 18.15 15.34 -15.20
CA GLY A 243 18.12 14.28 -16.21
C GLY A 243 17.44 12.97 -15.80
N ARG A 244 16.82 12.92 -14.61
CA ARG A 244 16.03 11.77 -14.15
C ARG A 244 14.68 11.72 -14.86
N PRO A 245 14.24 10.56 -15.40
CA PRO A 245 12.85 10.41 -15.84
C PRO A 245 11.91 10.39 -14.63
N ALA A 246 10.75 11.05 -14.74
CA ALA A 246 9.76 11.09 -13.66
C ALA A 246 9.18 9.70 -13.32
N SER A 247 9.18 8.78 -14.29
CA SER A 247 8.74 7.40 -14.13
C SER A 247 9.70 6.44 -14.80
N GLY A 248 9.94 5.30 -14.16
CA GLY A 248 10.55 4.13 -14.75
C GLY A 248 9.59 3.37 -15.66
N THR A 249 10.06 2.25 -16.19
CA THR A 249 9.30 1.39 -17.12
C THR A 249 8.33 0.43 -16.43
N GLU A 250 8.33 0.41 -15.09
CA GLU A 250 7.54 -0.53 -14.28
C GLU A 250 6.16 0.02 -13.90
N LEU A 251 6.02 1.35 -13.78
CA LEU A 251 4.76 1.99 -13.38
C LEU A 251 3.57 1.58 -14.26
N PRO A 252 3.66 1.55 -15.61
CA PRO A 252 2.53 1.15 -16.44
C PRO A 252 2.04 -0.28 -16.14
N GLU A 253 2.96 -1.20 -15.86
CA GLU A 253 2.65 -2.58 -15.50
C GLU A 253 2.01 -2.68 -14.12
N ALA A 254 2.59 -1.98 -13.13
CA ALA A 254 2.05 -1.92 -11.78
C ALA A 254 0.62 -1.34 -11.80
N GLN A 255 0.38 -0.29 -12.59
CA GLN A 255 -0.94 0.29 -12.81
C GLN A 255 -1.91 -0.69 -13.47
N ALA A 256 -1.49 -1.41 -14.52
CA ALA A 256 -2.36 -2.37 -15.20
C ALA A 256 -2.83 -3.48 -14.25
N VAL A 257 -1.92 -4.02 -13.44
CA VAL A 257 -2.25 -5.03 -12.43
C VAL A 257 -3.10 -4.43 -11.31
N ALA A 258 -2.74 -3.26 -10.77
CA ALA A 258 -3.51 -2.59 -9.72
C ALA A 258 -4.95 -2.27 -10.15
N ARG A 259 -5.15 -1.83 -11.40
CA ARG A 259 -6.47 -1.63 -12.00
C ARG A 259 -7.22 -2.94 -12.21
N GLY A 260 -6.53 -3.99 -12.67
CA GLY A 260 -7.12 -5.32 -12.81
C GLY A 260 -7.61 -5.91 -11.48
N ILE A 261 -6.98 -5.53 -10.38
CA ILE A 261 -7.32 -5.93 -9.01
C ILE A 261 -8.49 -5.10 -8.45
N ALA A 262 -8.53 -3.79 -8.76
CA ALA A 262 -9.42 -2.84 -8.09
C ALA A 262 -10.67 -2.45 -8.89
N GLU A 263 -10.61 -2.48 -10.23
CA GLU A 263 -11.69 -2.05 -11.12
C GLU A 263 -12.54 -3.26 -11.61
N PRO A 264 -13.81 -3.04 -12.00
CA PRO A 264 -14.59 -4.08 -12.67
C PRO A 264 -13.88 -4.62 -13.92
N ALA A 265 -13.89 -5.95 -14.08
CA ALA A 265 -13.11 -6.64 -15.11
C ALA A 265 -13.45 -6.18 -16.54
N ASP A 266 -14.73 -5.96 -16.83
CA ASP A 266 -15.20 -5.48 -18.14
C ASP A 266 -14.68 -4.07 -18.47
N VAL A 267 -14.68 -3.16 -17.48
CA VAL A 267 -14.20 -1.78 -17.62
C VAL A 267 -12.69 -1.75 -17.90
N VAL A 268 -11.90 -2.46 -17.08
CA VAL A 268 -10.44 -2.46 -17.24
C VAL A 268 -10.01 -3.18 -18.51
N ILE A 269 -10.64 -4.31 -18.87
CA ILE A 269 -10.37 -5.00 -20.14
C ILE A 269 -10.68 -4.07 -21.31
N ALA A 270 -11.85 -3.42 -21.34
CA ALA A 270 -12.24 -2.55 -22.45
C ALA A 270 -11.23 -1.40 -22.66
N ARG A 271 -10.71 -0.83 -21.57
CA ARG A 271 -9.69 0.23 -21.61
C ARG A 271 -8.41 -0.24 -22.29
N TYR A 272 -7.80 -1.31 -21.78
CA TYR A 272 -6.52 -1.80 -22.29
C TYR A 272 -6.65 -2.43 -23.68
N ARG A 273 -7.81 -3.04 -23.97
CA ARG A 273 -8.11 -3.56 -25.30
C ARG A 273 -8.18 -2.43 -26.33
N ARG A 274 -8.89 -1.33 -26.03
CA ARG A 274 -8.91 -0.16 -26.91
C ARG A 274 -7.50 0.36 -27.18
N MET A 275 -6.67 0.49 -26.15
CA MET A 275 -5.28 0.93 -26.31
C MET A 275 -4.50 -0.01 -27.25
N ALA A 276 -4.59 -1.32 -27.05
CA ALA A 276 -3.94 -2.31 -27.89
C ALA A 276 -4.46 -2.31 -29.33
N ASP A 277 -5.77 -2.14 -29.53
CA ASP A 277 -6.41 -2.09 -30.85
C ASP A 277 -6.04 -0.82 -31.63
N GLU A 278 -5.84 0.32 -30.96
CA GLU A 278 -5.38 1.57 -31.57
C GLU A 278 -3.94 1.46 -32.12
N LYS A 279 -3.09 0.65 -31.50
CA LYS A 279 -1.71 0.40 -31.96
C LYS A 279 -1.36 -1.09 -31.81
N PRO A 280 -1.80 -1.94 -32.75
CA PRO A 280 -1.63 -3.40 -32.63
C PRO A 280 -0.19 -3.90 -32.67
N GLU A 281 0.73 -3.09 -33.23
CA GLU A 281 2.17 -3.38 -33.33
C GLU A 281 2.97 -2.83 -32.13
N ASP A 282 2.31 -2.23 -31.14
CA ASP A 282 2.94 -1.74 -29.92
C ASP A 282 3.07 -2.87 -28.88
N ALA A 283 4.29 -3.35 -28.68
CA ALA A 283 4.59 -4.45 -27.76
C ALA A 283 4.19 -4.14 -26.31
N GLU A 284 4.30 -2.89 -25.87
CA GLU A 284 3.95 -2.49 -24.50
C GLU A 284 2.44 -2.51 -24.29
N ARG A 285 1.64 -2.06 -25.26
CA ARG A 285 0.19 -2.13 -25.13
C ARG A 285 -0.34 -3.57 -25.11
N GLN A 286 0.26 -4.46 -25.92
CA GLN A 286 -0.06 -5.89 -25.89
C GLN A 286 0.34 -6.53 -24.56
N PHE A 287 1.51 -6.15 -24.03
CA PHE A 287 1.97 -6.58 -22.72
C PHE A 287 0.99 -6.19 -21.61
N LEU A 288 0.62 -4.91 -21.53
CA LEU A 288 -0.28 -4.39 -20.52
C LEU A 288 -1.67 -5.02 -20.60
N LEU A 289 -2.21 -5.21 -21.81
CA LEU A 289 -3.46 -5.96 -22.01
C LEU A 289 -3.35 -7.40 -21.50
N GLY A 290 -2.24 -8.09 -21.81
CA GLY A 290 -1.95 -9.43 -21.32
C GLY A 290 -1.90 -9.50 -19.80
N ARG A 291 -1.26 -8.52 -19.15
CA ARG A 291 -1.23 -8.39 -17.68
C ARG A 291 -2.61 -8.17 -17.08
N VAL A 292 -3.45 -7.35 -17.71
CA VAL A 292 -4.85 -7.17 -17.27
C VAL A 292 -5.62 -8.48 -17.37
N TYR A 293 -5.57 -9.16 -18.52
CA TYR A 293 -6.24 -10.45 -18.69
C TYR A 293 -5.76 -11.50 -17.69
N GLN A 294 -4.46 -11.55 -17.42
CA GLN A 294 -3.88 -12.45 -16.42
C GLN A 294 -4.45 -12.15 -15.03
N THR A 295 -4.51 -10.87 -14.66
CA THR A 295 -4.96 -10.41 -13.33
C THR A 295 -6.43 -10.73 -13.09
N VAL A 296 -7.29 -10.53 -14.10
CA VAL A 296 -8.73 -10.81 -14.02
C VAL A 296 -9.10 -12.29 -14.29
N GLY A 297 -8.09 -13.16 -14.45
CA GLY A 297 -8.27 -14.61 -14.61
C GLY A 297 -8.64 -15.09 -16.01
N GLN A 298 -8.59 -14.25 -17.04
CA GLN A 298 -8.83 -14.64 -18.43
C GLN A 298 -7.55 -15.17 -19.09
N LEU A 299 -7.12 -16.36 -18.64
CA LEU A 299 -5.79 -16.91 -18.95
C LEU A 299 -5.51 -17.14 -20.45
N GLU A 300 -6.50 -17.59 -21.23
CA GLU A 300 -6.33 -17.80 -22.69
C GLU A 300 -6.17 -16.47 -23.44
N ALA A 301 -6.92 -15.44 -23.04
CA ALA A 301 -6.78 -14.09 -23.58
C ALA A 301 -5.43 -13.48 -23.17
N ALA A 302 -5.01 -13.70 -21.92
CA ALA A 302 -3.70 -13.29 -21.42
C ALA A 302 -2.57 -13.91 -22.23
N ARG A 303 -2.62 -15.24 -22.45
CA ARG A 303 -1.65 -15.96 -23.27
C ARG A 303 -1.54 -15.32 -24.65
N THR A 304 -2.66 -15.12 -25.33
CA THR A 304 -2.71 -14.57 -26.69
C THR A 304 -2.07 -13.18 -26.77
N ALA A 305 -2.42 -12.28 -25.85
CA ALA A 305 -1.86 -10.93 -25.81
C ALA A 305 -0.35 -10.92 -25.46
N LEU A 306 0.09 -11.76 -24.51
CA LEU A 306 1.49 -11.88 -24.12
C LEU A 306 2.34 -12.56 -25.21
N GLU A 307 1.81 -13.56 -25.92
CA GLU A 307 2.47 -14.16 -27.09
C GLU A 307 2.63 -13.15 -28.22
N ARG A 308 1.62 -12.29 -28.43
CA ARG A 308 1.71 -11.17 -29.37
C ARG A 308 2.78 -10.17 -28.95
N CYS A 309 2.84 -9.78 -27.67
CA CYS A 309 3.93 -8.94 -27.14
C CYS A 309 5.31 -9.58 -27.39
N ARG A 310 5.47 -10.88 -27.12
CA ARG A 310 6.71 -11.62 -27.36
C ARG A 310 7.12 -11.58 -28.83
N ALA A 311 6.16 -11.73 -29.75
CA ALA A 311 6.41 -11.62 -31.19
C ALA A 311 6.85 -10.22 -31.65
N LEU A 312 6.45 -9.17 -30.91
CA LEU A 312 6.79 -7.76 -31.18
C LEU A 312 8.08 -7.30 -30.47
N GLY A 313 8.93 -8.23 -30.02
CA GLY A 313 10.22 -7.94 -29.39
C GLY A 313 10.26 -8.14 -27.88
N GLY A 314 9.14 -8.50 -27.25
CA GLY A 314 9.10 -9.07 -25.89
C GLY A 314 9.63 -8.18 -24.75
N LEU A 315 9.82 -6.88 -25.00
CA LEU A 315 10.27 -5.88 -24.03
C LEU A 315 11.53 -6.30 -23.27
N ASP A 316 12.56 -6.73 -24.00
CA ASP A 316 13.82 -7.26 -23.45
C ASP A 316 13.64 -8.46 -22.49
N GLY A 317 12.60 -9.26 -22.72
CA GLY A 317 12.30 -10.46 -21.94
C GLY A 317 11.42 -10.20 -20.71
N ARG A 318 10.97 -8.96 -20.46
CA ARG A 318 9.98 -8.66 -19.40
C ARG A 318 8.69 -9.47 -19.55
N VAL A 319 8.31 -9.81 -20.79
CA VAL A 319 7.12 -10.63 -21.08
C VAL A 319 7.23 -12.08 -20.59
N GLU A 320 8.46 -12.61 -20.44
CA GLU A 320 8.67 -14.04 -20.26
C GLU A 320 8.19 -14.53 -18.88
N ARG A 321 8.33 -13.71 -17.83
CA ARG A 321 7.81 -14.03 -16.49
C ARG A 321 6.27 -14.15 -16.45
N PRO A 322 5.48 -13.13 -16.85
CA PRO A 322 4.02 -13.25 -16.86
C PRO A 322 3.55 -14.32 -17.83
N LEU A 323 4.17 -14.45 -19.01
CA LEU A 323 3.80 -15.48 -19.99
C LEU A 323 4.04 -16.89 -19.44
N GLY A 324 5.20 -17.13 -18.83
CA GLY A 324 5.51 -18.39 -18.15
C GLY A 324 4.50 -18.72 -17.04
N THR A 325 4.11 -17.72 -16.26
CA THR A 325 3.08 -17.88 -15.20
C THR A 325 1.72 -18.25 -15.79
N VAL A 326 1.33 -17.61 -16.89
CA VAL A 326 0.09 -17.95 -17.62
C VAL A 326 0.15 -19.38 -18.15
N TYR A 327 1.29 -19.83 -18.69
CA TYR A 327 1.45 -21.22 -19.11
C TYR A 327 1.34 -22.22 -17.96
N VAL A 328 1.89 -21.92 -16.78
CA VAL A 328 1.70 -22.74 -15.56
C VAL A 328 0.21 -22.86 -15.23
N ALA A 329 -0.51 -21.73 -15.19
CA ALA A 329 -1.93 -21.71 -14.88
C ALA A 329 -2.79 -22.46 -15.92
N LEU A 330 -2.36 -22.45 -17.19
CA LEU A 330 -2.98 -23.20 -18.29
C LEU A 330 -2.55 -24.66 -18.38
N LYS A 331 -1.71 -25.16 -17.45
CA LYS A 331 -1.16 -26.53 -17.46
C LYS A 331 -0.38 -26.86 -18.75
N LYS A 332 0.44 -25.90 -19.20
CA LYS A 332 1.32 -26.01 -20.37
C LYS A 332 2.79 -26.07 -19.93
N PRO A 333 3.27 -27.22 -19.42
CA PRO A 333 4.55 -27.30 -18.72
C PRO A 333 5.77 -27.08 -19.62
N ALA A 334 5.70 -27.48 -20.90
CA ALA A 334 6.80 -27.31 -21.84
C ALA A 334 7.03 -25.83 -22.14
N GLU A 335 5.95 -25.10 -22.45
CA GLU A 335 5.97 -23.68 -22.74
C GLU A 335 6.30 -22.85 -21.48
N ALA A 336 5.77 -23.25 -20.32
CA ALA A 336 6.11 -22.64 -19.04
C ALA A 336 7.62 -22.74 -18.74
N ARG A 337 8.21 -23.92 -18.93
CA ARG A 337 9.64 -24.14 -18.74
C ARG A 337 10.48 -23.28 -19.68
N GLU A 338 10.08 -23.15 -20.94
CA GLU A 338 10.78 -22.31 -21.91
C GLU A 338 10.75 -20.84 -21.49
N ALA A 339 9.57 -20.28 -21.23
CA ALA A 339 9.40 -18.87 -20.89
C ALA A 339 10.09 -18.53 -19.55
N LEU A 340 9.82 -19.29 -18.49
CA LEU A 340 10.45 -19.06 -17.18
C LEU A 340 11.96 -19.29 -17.23
N GLY A 341 12.44 -20.24 -18.03
CA GLY A 341 13.87 -20.47 -18.25
C GLY A 341 14.56 -19.27 -18.90
N ARG A 342 13.93 -18.65 -19.91
CA ARG A 342 14.45 -17.41 -20.53
C ARG A 342 14.51 -16.25 -19.54
N TYR A 343 13.50 -16.11 -18.70
CA TYR A 343 13.48 -15.08 -17.66
C TYR A 343 14.57 -15.31 -16.61
N LEU A 344 14.65 -16.52 -16.05
CA LEU A 344 15.61 -16.90 -15.00
C LEU A 344 17.07 -16.88 -15.48
N ALA A 345 17.33 -17.03 -16.78
CA ALA A 345 18.67 -16.85 -17.33
C ALA A 345 19.19 -15.41 -17.15
N LYS A 346 18.30 -14.41 -17.08
CA LYS A 346 18.64 -13.01 -16.79
C LYS A 346 18.46 -12.65 -15.30
N HIS A 347 17.59 -13.36 -14.59
CA HIS A 347 17.21 -13.10 -13.19
C HIS A 347 17.34 -14.36 -12.33
N PRO A 348 18.57 -14.90 -12.15
CA PRO A 348 18.78 -16.19 -11.48
C PRO A 348 18.34 -16.21 -10.01
N GLU A 349 18.21 -15.05 -9.37
CA GLU A 349 17.81 -14.86 -7.98
C GLU A 349 16.29 -14.75 -7.74
N ASP A 350 15.46 -14.66 -8.78
CA ASP A 350 14.01 -14.49 -8.62
C ASP A 350 13.34 -15.79 -8.12
N GLY A 351 13.29 -15.94 -6.80
CA GLY A 351 12.75 -17.13 -6.12
C GLY A 351 11.28 -17.42 -6.46
N TRP A 352 10.50 -16.40 -6.80
CA TRP A 352 9.11 -16.60 -7.23
C TRP A 352 9.03 -17.33 -8.57
N SER A 353 9.86 -16.98 -9.54
CA SER A 353 9.90 -17.64 -10.85
C SER A 353 10.46 -19.06 -10.73
N HIS A 354 11.42 -19.31 -9.83
CA HIS A 354 11.82 -20.68 -9.48
C HIS A 354 10.67 -21.50 -8.91
N LEU A 355 9.85 -20.92 -8.02
CA LEU A 355 8.67 -21.59 -7.48
C LEU A 355 7.65 -21.93 -8.59
N GLN A 356 7.38 -21.00 -9.51
CA GLN A 356 6.48 -21.26 -10.65
C GLN A 356 7.05 -22.33 -11.58
N LEU A 357 8.37 -22.32 -11.83
CA LEU A 357 9.03 -23.35 -12.62
C LEU A 357 8.92 -24.72 -11.95
N GLY A 358 9.11 -24.79 -10.64
CA GLY A 358 8.88 -26.01 -9.86
C GLY A 358 7.45 -26.55 -9.99
N LYS A 359 6.44 -25.67 -9.95
CA LYS A 359 5.03 -26.04 -10.18
C LYS A 359 4.76 -26.54 -11.60
N ALA A 360 5.50 -26.06 -12.59
CA ALA A 360 5.37 -26.52 -13.98
C ALA A 360 5.92 -27.95 -14.18
N LEU A 361 6.87 -28.36 -13.33
CA LEU A 361 7.57 -29.64 -13.43
C LEU A 361 6.98 -30.74 -12.52
N ALA A 362 6.13 -30.36 -11.57
CA ALA A 362 5.38 -31.26 -10.71
C ALA A 362 4.07 -31.71 -11.38
#